data_AF-A0AAD6WM66-F1
#
_entry.id   AF-A0AAD6WM66-F1
#
_cell.length_a   1.000
_cell.length_b   1.000
_cell.length_c   1.000
_cell.angle_alpha   90.00
_cell.angle_beta   90.00
_cell.angle_gamma   90.00
#
_symmetry.space_group_name_H-M   'P 1'
#
loop_
_entity.id
_entity.type
_entity.pdbx_description
1 polymer ?
#
loop_
_entity_poly.entity_id
_entity_poly.type
_entity_poly.pdbx_seq_one_letter_code
_entity_poly.pdbx_strand_id
1 'polypeptide(L)'
;MRFKVNPRVLRAGSPIFKTILKGRDSPIVLSGHTASQFRTFLWAVYAQPLPSAKSFDVARLCSIAEVSFKYDFNSLKLWSMEGIKSLVESPNTILRTAASETFVRLIRLALLYRDPALSRTVQSKWLTRLHWHDLPAAPALVVADAHDLRHLLYHAYYVHLVDVAPRIDREQPIDDGDSPLSTVQNLHVFCGYHSLLAAWKQLQESAPSFTPDAACSSHSKCLIAWNARWALETRARECGVCACRRAASATVHGAAPGGGRGGGGLHDCRVYESGATCDRDEKGGDFG
;
A
#
# COMPACT_ATOMS: atom_id res chain seq x y z
N MET A 1 33.31 12.58 5.55
CA MET A 1 33.13 13.10 6.93
C MET A 1 33.99 12.31 7.89
N ARG A 2 34.66 12.94 8.87
CA ARG A 2 35.52 12.25 9.87
C ARG A 2 34.86 12.33 11.25
N PHE A 3 34.92 11.24 12.02
CA PHE A 3 34.39 11.15 13.38
C PHE A 3 35.52 10.80 14.34
N LYS A 4 35.65 11.55 15.44
CA LYS A 4 36.51 11.18 16.56
C LYS A 4 35.66 10.40 17.56
N VAL A 5 36.05 9.17 17.88
CA VAL A 5 35.29 8.27 18.75
C VAL A 5 36.21 7.67 19.81
N ASN A 6 35.68 7.45 21.01
CA ASN A 6 36.36 6.70 22.05
C ASN A 6 36.29 5.19 21.70
N PRO A 7 37.42 4.54 21.36
CA PRO A 7 37.41 3.15 20.94
C PRO A 7 36.96 2.21 22.06
N ARG A 8 37.16 2.56 23.34
CA ARG A 8 36.74 1.71 24.46
C ARG A 8 35.23 1.48 24.46
N VAL A 9 34.44 2.52 24.20
CA VAL A 9 32.97 2.44 24.18
C VAL A 9 32.49 1.55 23.03
N LEU A 10 33.06 1.71 21.83
CA LEU A 10 32.70 0.89 20.67
C LEU A 10 33.10 -0.57 20.84
N ARG A 11 34.29 -0.85 21.39
CA ARG A 11 34.76 -2.22 21.65
C ARG A 11 33.93 -2.94 22.71
N ALA A 12 33.40 -2.20 23.70
CA ALA A 12 32.59 -2.77 24.77
C ALA A 12 31.22 -3.24 24.26
N GLY A 13 30.60 -2.49 23.35
CA GLY A 13 29.26 -2.81 22.85
C GLY A 13 29.20 -3.65 21.57
N SER A 14 30.33 -3.93 20.91
CA SER A 14 30.37 -4.66 19.64
C SER A 14 31.64 -5.51 19.46
N PRO A 15 31.51 -6.82 19.17
CA PRO A 15 32.65 -7.68 18.84
C PRO A 15 33.30 -7.31 17.49
N ILE A 16 32.50 -6.77 16.56
CA ILE A 16 32.99 -6.31 15.26
C ILE A 16 33.92 -5.11 15.44
N PHE A 17 33.51 -4.11 16.22
CA PHE A 17 34.38 -2.97 16.54
C PHE A 17 35.61 -3.40 17.36
N LYS A 18 35.49 -4.40 18.25
CA LYS A 18 36.64 -5.01 18.93
C LYS A 18 37.69 -5.54 17.95
N THR A 19 37.24 -6.20 16.88
CA THR A 19 38.11 -6.75 15.84
C THR A 19 38.70 -5.66 14.95
N ILE A 20 37.87 -4.76 14.43
CA ILE A 20 38.31 -3.70 13.50
C ILE A 20 39.29 -2.72 14.18
N LEU A 21 39.10 -2.43 15.47
CA LEU A 21 39.94 -1.48 16.23
C LEU A 21 41.20 -2.13 16.85
N LYS A 22 41.47 -3.42 16.63
CA LYS A 22 42.62 -4.10 17.25
C LYS A 22 43.92 -3.70 16.54
N GLY A 23 44.85 -3.09 17.27
CA GLY A 23 46.22 -2.82 16.82
C GLY A 23 46.34 -1.82 15.66
N ARG A 24 45.38 -0.90 15.50
CA ARG A 24 45.39 0.10 14.43
C ARG A 24 45.54 1.51 14.97
N ASP A 25 46.50 2.24 14.40
CA ASP A 25 46.68 3.69 14.58
C ASP A 25 46.12 4.51 13.41
N SER A 26 45.79 3.85 12.29
CA SER A 26 45.24 4.49 11.08
C SER A 26 43.72 4.70 11.17
N PRO A 27 43.17 5.80 10.58
CA PRO A 27 41.74 6.00 10.45
C PRO A 27 41.03 4.82 9.77
N ILE A 28 39.84 4.46 10.27
CA ILE A 28 39.02 3.38 9.69
C ILE A 28 38.03 3.98 8.70
N VAL A 29 38.00 3.43 7.49
CA VAL A 29 36.99 3.75 6.48
C VAL A 29 35.84 2.77 6.63
N LEU A 30 34.66 3.29 6.93
CA LEU A 30 33.43 2.52 7.05
C LEU A 30 32.58 2.75 5.78
N SER A 31 32.02 1.69 5.21
CA SER A 31 31.19 1.73 4.00
C SER A 31 29.76 1.23 4.28
N GLY A 32 28.83 1.48 3.36
CA GLY A 32 27.48 0.92 3.38
C GLY A 32 26.49 1.58 4.34
N HIS A 33 26.74 2.82 4.75
CA HIS A 33 25.77 3.69 5.43
C HIS A 33 26.18 5.14 5.22
N THR A 34 25.24 6.05 5.33
CA THR A 34 25.49 7.48 5.21
C THR A 34 26.15 8.02 6.48
N ALA A 35 26.85 9.16 6.36
CA ALA A 35 27.42 9.85 7.52
C ALA A 35 26.34 10.27 8.54
N SER A 36 25.12 10.57 8.07
CA SER A 36 23.98 10.90 8.93
C SER A 36 23.53 9.69 9.76
N GLN A 37 23.36 8.52 9.13
CA GLN A 37 23.02 7.27 9.83
C GLN A 37 24.08 6.92 10.90
N PHE A 38 25.36 7.03 10.56
CA PHE A 38 26.43 6.76 11.53
C PHE A 38 26.45 7.75 12.69
N ARG A 39 26.22 9.05 12.41
CA ARG A 39 26.13 10.07 13.47
C ARG A 39 24.99 9.76 14.44
N THR A 40 23.83 9.37 13.91
CA THR A 40 22.68 8.95 14.71
C THR A 40 22.99 7.73 15.57
N PHE A 41 23.67 6.74 15.00
CA PHE A 41 24.14 5.56 15.75
C PHE A 41 25.12 5.94 16.87
N LEU A 42 26.14 6.75 16.57
CA LEU A 42 27.11 7.21 17.57
C LEU A 42 26.43 7.98 18.70
N TRP A 43 25.46 8.84 18.37
CA TRP A 43 24.68 9.52 19.40
C TRP A 43 24.00 8.50 20.35
N ALA A 44 23.39 7.44 19.82
CA ALA A 44 22.74 6.41 20.66
C ALA A 44 23.75 5.61 21.50
N VAL A 45 24.96 5.38 20.98
CA VAL A 45 26.05 4.76 21.73
C VAL A 45 26.48 5.62 22.93
N TYR A 46 26.55 6.95 22.77
CA TYR A 46 27.03 7.86 23.80
C TYR A 46 25.93 8.40 24.74
N ALA A 47 24.66 8.41 24.34
CA ALA A 47 23.55 8.96 25.11
C ALA A 47 23.00 7.98 26.16
N GLN A 48 23.87 7.24 26.87
CA GLN A 48 23.45 6.30 27.90
C GLN A 48 23.21 7.01 29.24
N PRO A 49 22.12 6.70 29.98
CA PRO A 49 21.07 5.73 29.65
C PRO A 49 20.15 6.21 28.52
N LEU A 50 19.72 5.29 27.65
CA LEU A 50 18.88 5.65 26.51
C LEU A 50 17.49 6.13 26.98
N PRO A 51 16.98 7.23 26.41
CA PRO A 51 15.58 7.60 26.55
C PRO A 51 14.63 6.54 25.97
N SER A 52 13.35 6.66 26.30
CA SER A 52 12.29 5.79 25.75
C SER A 52 12.32 5.81 24.22
N ALA A 53 12.38 4.64 23.58
CA ALA A 53 12.45 4.54 22.14
C ALA A 53 11.21 5.14 21.43
N LYS A 54 10.07 5.22 22.13
CA LYS A 54 8.81 5.78 21.60
C LYS A 54 8.85 7.30 21.36
N SER A 55 9.79 8.02 21.96
CA SER A 55 9.94 9.47 21.75
C SER A 55 10.72 9.82 20.48
N PHE A 56 11.20 8.82 19.73
CA PHE A 56 11.98 9.02 18.51
C PHE A 56 11.15 8.81 17.26
N ASP A 57 11.52 9.53 16.21
CA ASP A 57 10.99 9.28 14.89
C ASP A 57 11.44 7.90 14.38
N VAL A 58 10.60 7.28 13.55
CA VAL A 58 10.87 5.94 12.99
C VAL A 58 12.09 5.92 12.08
N ALA A 59 12.37 7.00 11.37
CA ALA A 59 13.46 7.06 10.41
C ALA A 59 14.82 6.97 11.13
N ARG A 60 14.91 7.57 12.32
CA ARG A 60 16.04 7.55 13.23
C ARG A 60 16.18 6.19 13.89
N LEU A 61 15.09 5.60 14.38
CA LEU A 61 15.11 4.23 14.91
C LEU A 61 15.54 3.22 13.85
N CYS A 62 15.03 3.31 12.61
CA CYS A 62 15.45 2.46 11.50
C CYS A 62 16.95 2.62 11.23
N SER A 63 17.46 3.85 11.26
CA SER A 63 18.90 4.12 11.06
C SER A 63 19.76 3.50 12.17
N ILE A 64 19.31 3.57 13.42
CA ILE A 64 19.99 2.92 14.55
C ILE A 64 19.93 1.40 14.40
N ALA A 65 18.77 0.84 14.04
CA ALA A 65 18.58 -0.60 13.83
C ALA A 65 19.46 -1.15 12.70
N GLU A 66 19.54 -0.47 11.56
CA GLU A 66 20.38 -0.84 10.41
C GLU A 66 21.87 -0.88 10.79
N VAL A 67 22.37 0.20 11.41
CA VAL A 67 23.79 0.34 11.75
C VAL A 67 24.17 -0.59 12.92
N SER A 68 23.30 -0.72 13.93
CA SER A 68 23.52 -1.63 15.06
C SER A 68 23.47 -3.10 14.64
N PHE A 69 22.63 -3.47 13.67
CA PHE A 69 22.68 -4.82 13.06
C PHE A 69 24.03 -5.07 12.41
N LYS A 70 24.47 -4.15 11.54
CA LYS A 70 25.73 -4.28 10.79
C LYS A 70 26.96 -4.47 11.69
N TYR A 71 27.00 -3.77 12.81
CA TYR A 71 28.11 -3.83 13.76
C TYR A 71 27.83 -4.74 14.96
N ASP A 72 26.76 -5.52 14.95
CA ASP A 72 26.39 -6.43 16.03
C ASP A 72 26.34 -5.78 17.43
N PHE A 73 25.72 -4.60 17.51
CA PHE A 73 25.59 -3.84 18.75
C PHE A 73 24.28 -4.20 19.47
N ASN A 74 24.28 -5.35 20.18
CA ASN A 74 23.07 -6.00 20.73
C ASN A 74 22.13 -5.09 21.52
N SER A 75 22.63 -4.23 22.40
CA SER A 75 21.77 -3.37 23.21
C SER A 75 20.97 -2.36 22.35
N LEU A 76 21.61 -1.77 21.34
CA LEU A 76 20.94 -0.85 20.42
C LEU A 76 20.01 -1.57 19.43
N LYS A 77 20.36 -2.79 19.02
CA LYS A 77 19.50 -3.65 18.20
C LYS A 77 18.16 -3.87 18.89
N LEU A 78 18.19 -4.36 20.15
CA LEU A 78 16.98 -4.63 20.93
C LEU A 78 16.18 -3.35 21.19
N TRP A 79 16.85 -2.30 21.68
CA TRP A 79 16.19 -1.02 21.99
C TRP A 79 15.50 -0.39 20.78
N SER A 80 16.18 -0.38 19.61
CA SER A 80 15.61 0.23 18.41
C SER A 80 14.46 -0.58 17.83
N MET A 81 14.57 -1.91 17.81
CA MET A 81 13.49 -2.79 17.33
C MET A 81 12.25 -2.75 18.23
N GLU A 82 12.42 -2.66 19.54
CA GLU A 82 11.29 -2.51 20.46
C GLU A 82 10.57 -1.17 20.27
N GLY A 83 11.33 -0.08 20.06
CA GLY A 83 10.75 1.21 19.65
C GLY A 83 9.95 1.13 18.36
N ILE A 84 10.52 0.50 17.33
CA ILE A 84 9.85 0.32 16.03
C ILE A 84 8.53 -0.45 16.20
N LYS A 85 8.55 -1.59 16.90
CA LYS A 85 7.33 -2.39 17.14
C LYS A 85 6.27 -1.58 17.84
N SER A 86 6.63 -0.89 18.94
CA SER A 86 5.66 -0.08 19.68
C SER A 86 5.06 1.05 18.84
N LEU A 87 5.81 1.66 17.92
CA LEU A 87 5.29 2.72 17.05
C LEU A 87 4.40 2.18 15.92
N VAL A 88 4.74 1.00 15.39
CA VAL A 88 3.98 0.34 14.32
C VAL A 88 2.66 -0.22 14.85
N GLU A 89 2.68 -0.84 16.04
CA GLU A 89 1.52 -1.48 16.67
C GLU A 89 0.56 -0.49 17.35
N SER A 90 1.01 0.75 17.59
CA SER A 90 0.16 1.82 18.12
C SER A 90 -1.14 1.99 17.29
N PRO A 91 -2.30 2.22 17.93
CA PRO A 91 -3.54 2.54 17.21
C PRO A 91 -3.39 3.82 16.38
N ASN A 92 -2.69 4.82 16.92
CA ASN A 92 -2.29 6.02 16.21
C ASN A 92 -0.92 5.83 15.57
N THR A 93 -0.82 4.82 14.70
CA THR A 93 0.45 4.48 14.05
C THR A 93 0.91 5.61 13.14
N ILE A 94 2.20 5.89 13.19
CA ILE A 94 2.92 6.76 12.26
C ILE A 94 2.80 6.31 10.80
N LEU A 95 2.46 5.04 10.54
CA LEU A 95 2.35 4.49 9.20
C LEU A 95 1.14 5.05 8.42
N ARG A 96 0.18 5.67 9.11
CA ARG A 96 -0.95 6.33 8.47
C ARG A 96 -0.52 7.44 7.52
N THR A 97 0.57 8.15 7.82
CA THR A 97 1.08 9.27 7.02
C THR A 97 2.49 9.05 6.46
N ALA A 98 3.11 7.90 6.74
CA ALA A 98 4.48 7.61 6.32
C ALA A 98 4.62 7.48 4.80
N ALA A 99 5.75 7.91 4.23
CA ALA A 99 6.04 7.70 2.81
C ALA A 99 6.39 6.22 2.50
N SER A 100 6.30 5.81 1.23
CA SER A 100 6.61 4.44 0.78
C SER A 100 8.00 3.97 1.22
N GLU A 101 9.00 4.87 1.24
CA GLU A 101 10.37 4.58 1.67
C GLU A 101 10.42 4.08 3.12
N THR A 102 9.52 4.57 3.98
CA THR A 102 9.44 4.12 5.38
C THR A 102 8.96 2.68 5.46
N PHE A 103 7.94 2.32 4.67
CA PHE A 103 7.46 0.94 4.59
C PHE A 103 8.53 0.00 4.02
N VAL A 104 9.22 0.41 2.94
CA VAL A 104 10.34 -0.34 2.35
C VAL A 104 11.41 -0.65 3.42
N ARG A 105 11.83 0.37 4.18
CA ARG A 105 12.83 0.23 5.24
C ARG A 105 12.36 -0.69 6.36
N LEU A 106 11.12 -0.55 6.80
CA LEU A 106 10.55 -1.37 7.87
C LEU A 106 10.41 -2.84 7.46
N ILE A 107 9.97 -3.13 6.24
CA ILE A 107 9.94 -4.51 5.72
C ILE A 107 11.35 -5.09 5.68
N ARG A 108 12.33 -4.35 5.13
CA ARG A 108 13.73 -4.81 5.09
C ARG A 108 14.29 -5.08 6.48
N LEU A 109 14.00 -4.22 7.46
CA LEU A 109 14.37 -4.43 8.86
C LEU A 109 13.68 -5.65 9.46
N ALA A 110 12.37 -5.82 9.24
CA ALA A 110 11.64 -6.98 9.73
C ALA A 110 12.24 -8.29 9.17
N LEU A 111 12.59 -8.33 7.88
CA LEU A 111 13.26 -9.47 7.26
C LEU A 111 14.68 -9.69 7.81
N LEU A 112 15.46 -8.60 7.96
CA LEU A 112 16.83 -8.64 8.48
C LEU A 112 16.90 -9.20 9.91
N TYR A 113 15.94 -8.80 10.74
CA TYR A 113 15.80 -9.25 12.13
C TYR A 113 15.00 -10.55 12.28
N ARG A 114 14.53 -11.15 11.17
CA ARG A 114 13.71 -12.36 11.14
C ARG A 114 12.44 -12.25 12.00
N ASP A 115 11.76 -11.11 11.87
CA ASP A 115 10.52 -10.80 12.56
C ASP A 115 9.31 -10.84 11.60
N PRO A 116 8.68 -12.01 11.42
CA PRO A 116 7.55 -12.14 10.51
C PRO A 116 6.29 -11.44 11.03
N ALA A 117 6.16 -11.21 12.34
CA ALA A 117 5.02 -10.51 12.91
C ALA A 117 5.06 -9.02 12.53
N LEU A 118 6.22 -8.38 12.73
CA LEU A 118 6.43 -7.00 12.30
C LEU A 118 6.23 -6.86 10.78
N SER A 119 6.77 -7.79 9.99
CA SER A 119 6.60 -7.78 8.53
C SER A 119 5.13 -7.82 8.12
N ARG A 120 4.33 -8.73 8.69
CA ARG A 120 2.89 -8.82 8.41
C ARG A 120 2.13 -7.56 8.82
N THR A 121 2.43 -6.99 9.98
CA THR A 121 1.79 -5.75 10.45
C THR A 121 2.08 -4.57 9.53
N VAL A 122 3.34 -4.43 9.09
CA VAL A 122 3.75 -3.38 8.13
C VAL A 122 3.08 -3.60 6.78
N GLN A 123 3.05 -4.84 6.27
CA GLN A 123 2.35 -5.18 5.03
C GLN A 123 0.86 -4.84 5.10
N SER A 124 0.16 -5.25 6.17
CA SER A 124 -1.26 -4.98 6.33
C SER A 124 -1.57 -3.49 6.30
N LYS A 125 -0.76 -2.66 6.98
CA LYS A 125 -0.93 -1.20 7.00
C LYS A 125 -0.58 -0.56 5.64
N TRP A 126 0.40 -1.10 4.92
CA TRP A 126 0.73 -0.66 3.57
C TRP A 126 -0.43 -0.96 2.62
N LEU A 127 -0.99 -2.18 2.69
CA LEU A 127 -2.12 -2.60 1.87
C LEU A 127 -3.34 -1.71 2.03
N THR A 128 -3.70 -1.34 3.26
CA THR A 128 -4.80 -0.38 3.49
C THR A 128 -4.58 0.92 2.72
N ARG A 129 -3.36 1.46 2.74
CA ARG A 129 -3.04 2.71 2.03
C ARG A 129 -2.94 2.55 0.52
N LEU A 130 -2.50 1.38 0.02
CA LEU A 130 -2.52 1.07 -1.41
C LEU A 130 -3.96 1.03 -1.93
N HIS A 131 -4.88 0.36 -1.23
CA HIS A 131 -6.28 0.26 -1.64
C HIS A 131 -7.04 1.59 -1.54
N TRP A 132 -6.56 2.53 -0.73
CA TRP A 132 -7.07 3.90 -0.71
C TRP A 132 -6.41 4.81 -1.76
N HIS A 133 -5.47 4.28 -2.56
CA HIS A 133 -4.66 5.04 -3.51
C HIS A 133 -3.89 6.20 -2.84
N ASP A 134 -3.59 6.09 -1.54
CA ASP A 134 -2.83 7.08 -0.76
C ASP A 134 -1.31 6.98 -0.99
N LEU A 135 -0.84 5.86 -1.57
CA LEU A 135 0.56 5.58 -1.86
C LEU A 135 0.69 4.94 -3.24
N PRO A 136 1.78 5.22 -3.98
CA PRO A 136 2.03 4.54 -5.24
C PRO A 136 2.30 3.05 -5.02
N ALA A 137 1.76 2.21 -5.91
CA ALA A 137 1.95 0.76 -5.86
C ALA A 137 3.38 0.31 -6.23
N ALA A 138 4.10 1.10 -7.02
CA ALA A 138 5.37 0.68 -7.61
C ALA A 138 6.46 0.30 -6.58
N PRO A 139 6.71 1.09 -5.51
CA PRO A 139 7.66 0.68 -4.46
C PRO A 139 7.25 -0.61 -3.73
N ALA A 140 5.95 -0.86 -3.58
CA ALA A 140 5.44 -2.08 -2.96
C ALA A 140 5.69 -3.30 -3.86
N LEU A 141 5.46 -3.17 -5.18
CA LEU A 141 5.77 -4.19 -6.18
C LEU A 141 7.24 -4.59 -6.14
N VAL A 142 8.15 -3.61 -6.23
CA VAL A 142 9.60 -3.87 -6.25
C VAL A 142 10.07 -4.61 -5.00
N VAL A 143 9.61 -4.18 -3.82
CA VAL A 143 10.01 -4.82 -2.56
C VAL A 143 9.36 -6.18 -2.37
N ALA A 144 8.09 -6.32 -2.73
CA ALA A 144 7.37 -7.57 -2.55
C ALA A 144 7.90 -8.66 -3.49
N ASP A 145 8.24 -8.31 -4.73
CA ASP A 145 8.83 -9.21 -5.71
C ASP A 145 10.24 -9.65 -5.29
N ALA A 146 11.08 -8.70 -4.86
CA ALA A 146 12.44 -8.98 -4.41
C ALA A 146 12.54 -9.87 -3.16
N HIS A 147 11.46 -10.00 -2.39
CA HIS A 147 11.42 -10.74 -1.13
C HIS A 147 10.32 -11.82 -1.07
N ASP A 148 9.70 -12.17 -2.20
CA ASP A 148 8.59 -13.13 -2.31
C ASP A 148 7.44 -12.87 -1.30
N LEU A 149 7.08 -11.60 -1.10
CA LEU A 149 5.97 -11.19 -0.24
C LEU A 149 4.65 -11.29 -0.99
N ARG A 150 4.25 -12.51 -1.36
CA ARG A 150 3.13 -12.79 -2.28
C ARG A 150 1.85 -12.03 -1.95
N HIS A 151 1.47 -11.97 -0.69
CA HIS A 151 0.26 -11.25 -0.27
C HIS A 151 0.32 -9.75 -0.61
N LEU A 152 1.44 -9.08 -0.30
CA LEU A 152 1.65 -7.68 -0.69
C LEU A 152 1.75 -7.54 -2.22
N LEU A 153 2.46 -8.48 -2.88
CA LEU A 153 2.71 -8.47 -4.31
C LEU A 153 1.40 -8.49 -5.12
N TYR A 154 0.47 -9.41 -4.81
CA TYR A 154 -0.79 -9.55 -5.54
C TYR A 154 -1.66 -8.29 -5.45
N HIS A 155 -1.79 -7.71 -4.25
CA HIS A 155 -2.55 -6.48 -4.08
C HIS A 155 -1.88 -5.28 -4.75
N ALA A 156 -0.54 -5.20 -4.70
CA ALA A 156 0.19 -4.12 -5.37
C ALA A 156 0.04 -4.22 -6.90
N TYR A 157 0.05 -5.44 -7.47
CA TYR A 157 -0.26 -5.63 -8.90
C TYR A 157 -1.68 -5.23 -9.24
N TYR A 158 -2.66 -5.61 -8.41
CA TYR A 158 -4.06 -5.24 -8.63
C TYR A 158 -4.25 -3.72 -8.63
N VAL A 159 -3.77 -3.02 -7.59
CA VAL A 159 -3.88 -1.56 -7.49
C VAL A 159 -3.18 -0.90 -8.68
N HIS A 160 -1.97 -1.34 -9.02
CA HIS A 160 -1.26 -0.79 -10.17
C HIS A 160 -2.00 -1.02 -11.49
N LEU A 161 -2.56 -2.22 -11.69
CA LEU A 161 -3.36 -2.56 -12.86
C LEU A 161 -4.58 -1.64 -12.99
N VAL A 162 -5.28 -1.38 -11.90
CA VAL A 162 -6.43 -0.45 -11.87
C VAL A 162 -5.99 0.96 -12.25
N ASP A 163 -4.86 1.43 -11.74
CA ASP A 163 -4.31 2.76 -12.04
C ASP A 163 -3.92 2.91 -13.53
N VAL A 164 -3.34 1.87 -14.13
CA VAL A 164 -2.86 1.92 -15.53
C VAL A 164 -3.89 1.46 -16.56
N ALA A 165 -4.99 0.81 -16.16
CA ALA A 165 -6.02 0.31 -17.06
C ALA A 165 -6.53 1.38 -18.07
N PRO A 166 -6.84 2.64 -17.66
CA PRO A 166 -7.29 3.66 -18.60
C PRO A 166 -6.25 4.03 -19.68
N ARG A 167 -4.96 3.79 -19.43
CA ARG A 167 -3.88 4.00 -20.41
C ARG A 167 -3.83 2.84 -21.40
N ILE A 168 -3.94 1.62 -20.90
CA ILE A 168 -3.99 0.40 -21.72
C ILE A 168 -5.20 0.47 -22.68
N ASP A 169 -6.37 0.87 -22.18
CA ASP A 169 -7.59 1.06 -22.98
C ASP A 169 -7.41 2.05 -24.15
N ARG A 170 -6.50 3.02 -23.99
CA ARG A 170 -6.17 4.05 -24.98
C ARG A 170 -4.94 3.69 -25.81
N GLU A 171 -4.45 2.47 -25.71
CA GLU A 171 -3.23 1.99 -26.36
C GLU A 171 -2.00 2.87 -26.05
N GLN A 172 -1.98 3.48 -24.87
CA GLN A 172 -0.85 4.28 -24.41
C GLN A 172 0.21 3.36 -23.77
N PRO A 173 1.51 3.65 -23.96
CA PRO A 173 2.57 2.90 -23.28
C PRO A 173 2.37 3.00 -21.76
N ILE A 174 2.62 1.91 -21.03
CA ILE A 174 2.60 1.90 -19.55
C ILE A 174 3.88 2.54 -19.00
N ASP A 175 4.97 2.40 -19.73
CA ASP A 175 6.28 2.91 -19.35
C ASP A 175 6.51 4.32 -19.94
N ASP A 176 6.57 5.31 -19.06
CA ASP A 176 6.91 6.69 -19.40
C ASP A 176 8.44 6.91 -19.48
N GLY A 177 9.25 5.85 -19.33
CA GLY A 177 10.71 5.91 -19.25
C GLY A 177 11.25 6.13 -17.84
N ASP A 178 10.40 6.63 -16.93
CA ASP A 178 10.70 6.84 -15.51
C ASP A 178 10.06 5.76 -14.61
N SER A 179 9.47 4.71 -15.18
CA SER A 179 8.84 3.67 -14.37
C SER A 179 9.88 2.90 -13.55
N PRO A 180 9.70 2.77 -12.22
CA PRO A 180 10.60 1.98 -11.39
C PRO A 180 10.37 0.46 -11.56
N LEU A 181 9.39 0.05 -12.37
CA LEU A 181 9.07 -1.35 -12.62
C LEU A 181 9.94 -1.94 -13.72
N SER A 182 10.33 -3.20 -13.54
CA SER A 182 11.05 -3.93 -14.59
C SER A 182 10.13 -4.27 -15.77
N THR A 183 10.73 -4.52 -16.94
CA THR A 183 9.98 -5.00 -18.13
C THR A 183 9.15 -6.26 -17.82
N VAL A 184 9.67 -7.16 -16.98
CA VAL A 184 8.96 -8.38 -16.57
C VAL A 184 7.74 -8.03 -15.71
N GLN A 185 7.86 -7.09 -14.78
CA GLN A 185 6.74 -6.64 -13.95
C GLN A 185 5.67 -5.95 -14.81
N ASN A 186 6.06 -5.09 -15.75
CA ASN A 186 5.13 -4.46 -16.69
C ASN A 186 4.41 -5.50 -17.57
N LEU A 187 5.14 -6.53 -18.04
CA LEU A 187 4.53 -7.64 -18.78
C LEU A 187 3.51 -8.39 -17.93
N HIS A 188 3.78 -8.65 -16.66
CA HIS A 188 2.80 -9.28 -15.76
C HIS A 188 1.54 -8.44 -15.59
N VAL A 189 1.66 -7.11 -15.47
CA VAL A 189 0.52 -6.19 -15.39
C VAL A 189 -0.33 -6.28 -16.66
N PHE A 190 0.32 -6.25 -17.83
CA PHE A 190 -0.36 -6.34 -19.13
C PHE A 190 -1.06 -7.69 -19.33
N CYS A 191 -0.36 -8.79 -19.04
CA CYS A 191 -0.94 -10.14 -19.07
C CYS A 191 -2.12 -10.25 -18.08
N GLY A 192 -1.98 -9.70 -16.88
CA GLY A 192 -3.04 -9.65 -15.89
C GLY A 192 -4.27 -8.89 -16.39
N TYR A 193 -4.07 -7.72 -16.98
CA TYR A 193 -5.14 -6.91 -17.57
C TYR A 193 -5.91 -7.68 -18.65
N HIS A 194 -5.19 -8.25 -19.63
CA HIS A 194 -5.83 -9.01 -20.70
C HIS A 194 -6.51 -10.28 -20.21
N SER A 195 -5.95 -10.96 -19.21
CA SER A 195 -6.57 -12.14 -18.61
C SER A 195 -7.88 -11.78 -17.90
N LEU A 196 -7.90 -10.69 -17.14
CA LEU A 196 -9.11 -10.19 -16.48
C LEU A 196 -10.16 -9.71 -17.49
N LEU A 197 -9.74 -9.04 -18.57
CA LEU A 197 -10.63 -8.61 -19.64
C LEU A 197 -11.24 -9.80 -20.38
N ALA A 198 -10.44 -10.83 -20.68
CA ALA A 198 -10.93 -12.06 -21.29
C ALA A 198 -11.92 -12.80 -20.38
N ALA A 199 -11.60 -12.93 -19.09
CA ALA A 199 -12.51 -13.51 -18.11
C ALA A 199 -13.80 -12.70 -17.98
N TRP A 200 -13.73 -11.37 -18.00
CA TRP A 200 -14.90 -10.50 -18.00
C TRP A 200 -15.77 -10.70 -19.24
N LYS A 201 -15.18 -10.78 -20.44
CA LYS A 201 -15.92 -11.09 -21.68
C LYS A 201 -16.62 -12.44 -21.61
N GLN A 202 -15.94 -13.47 -21.10
CA GLN A 202 -16.54 -14.78 -20.89
C GLN A 202 -17.71 -14.73 -19.91
N LEU A 203 -17.60 -13.93 -18.85
CA LEU A 203 -18.67 -13.69 -17.88
C LEU A 203 -19.85 -12.92 -18.51
N GLN A 204 -19.59 -12.01 -19.46
CA GLN A 204 -20.67 -11.33 -20.20
C GLN A 204 -21.43 -12.30 -21.12
N GLU A 205 -20.74 -13.25 -21.73
CA GLU A 205 -21.34 -14.27 -22.60
C GLU A 205 -22.08 -15.36 -21.83
N SER A 206 -21.56 -15.74 -20.66
CA SER A 206 -22.08 -16.85 -19.86
C SER A 206 -22.29 -16.43 -18.41
N ALA A 207 -23.55 -16.43 -17.98
CA ALA A 207 -23.89 -16.18 -16.59
C ALA A 207 -23.27 -17.27 -15.68
N PRO A 208 -22.65 -16.89 -14.55
CA PRO A 208 -22.15 -17.87 -13.59
C PRO A 208 -23.26 -18.82 -13.12
N SER A 209 -23.01 -20.13 -13.14
CA SER A 209 -23.90 -21.10 -12.51
C SER A 209 -23.78 -21.03 -10.99
N PHE A 210 -24.88 -21.22 -10.27
CA PHE A 210 -24.89 -21.37 -8.81
C PHE A 210 -25.64 -22.64 -8.40
N THR A 211 -25.22 -23.25 -7.29
CA THR A 211 -25.82 -24.47 -6.77
C THR A 211 -27.15 -24.17 -6.05
N PRO A 212 -28.18 -25.03 -6.19
CA PRO A 212 -29.41 -24.88 -5.43
C PRO A 212 -29.15 -25.02 -3.92
N ASP A 213 -29.82 -24.18 -3.13
CA ASP A 213 -29.99 -24.42 -1.70
C ASP A 213 -30.88 -25.67 -1.50
N ALA A 214 -30.66 -26.43 -0.42
CA ALA A 214 -31.48 -27.59 -0.07
C ALA A 214 -32.98 -27.25 0.10
N ALA A 215 -33.31 -25.99 0.46
CA ALA A 215 -34.68 -25.51 0.58
C ALA A 215 -35.31 -25.06 -0.77
N CYS A 216 -34.55 -25.04 -1.87
CA CYS A 216 -35.03 -24.52 -3.15
C CYS A 216 -35.91 -25.53 -3.89
N SER A 217 -37.22 -25.36 -3.81
CA SER A 217 -38.19 -26.23 -4.49
C SER A 217 -38.32 -26.00 -6.00
N SER A 218 -37.71 -24.95 -6.56
CA SER A 218 -37.86 -24.56 -7.97
C SER A 218 -36.61 -23.91 -8.55
N HIS A 219 -35.47 -24.59 -8.44
CA HIS A 219 -34.17 -24.05 -8.87
C HIS A 219 -34.13 -23.64 -10.36
N SER A 220 -34.86 -24.32 -11.24
CA SER A 220 -34.97 -23.95 -12.65
C SER A 220 -35.51 -22.53 -12.85
N LYS A 221 -36.51 -22.11 -12.07
CA LYS A 221 -37.05 -20.74 -12.10
C LYS A 221 -36.02 -19.72 -11.60
N CYS A 222 -35.25 -20.08 -10.57
CA CYS A 222 -34.16 -19.23 -10.07
C CYS A 222 -33.07 -19.03 -11.14
N LEU A 223 -32.68 -20.09 -11.85
CA LEU A 223 -31.70 -20.00 -12.94
C LEU A 223 -32.22 -19.12 -14.10
N ILE A 224 -33.48 -19.26 -14.50
CA ILE A 224 -34.09 -18.41 -15.53
C ILE A 224 -34.06 -16.94 -15.09
N ALA A 225 -34.50 -16.65 -13.86
CA ALA A 225 -34.50 -15.30 -13.32
C ALA A 225 -33.08 -14.71 -13.22
N TRP A 226 -32.10 -15.51 -12.77
CA TRP A 226 -30.70 -15.11 -12.72
C TRP A 226 -30.14 -14.81 -14.10
N ASN A 227 -30.31 -15.69 -15.08
CA ASN A 227 -29.83 -15.49 -16.45
C ASN A 227 -30.46 -14.25 -17.09
N ALA A 228 -31.76 -14.04 -16.88
CA ALA A 228 -32.45 -12.84 -17.36
C ALA A 228 -31.86 -11.57 -16.73
N ARG A 229 -31.66 -11.56 -15.40
CA ARG A 229 -31.07 -10.42 -14.68
C ARG A 229 -29.61 -10.18 -15.10
N TRP A 230 -28.82 -11.23 -15.22
CA TRP A 230 -27.43 -11.16 -15.65
C TRP A 230 -27.31 -10.56 -17.06
N ALA A 231 -28.14 -11.02 -18.01
CA ALA A 231 -28.17 -10.49 -19.37
C ALA A 231 -28.58 -9.01 -19.41
N LEU A 232 -29.49 -8.56 -18.54
CA LEU A 232 -29.85 -7.15 -18.42
C LEU A 232 -28.68 -6.31 -17.91
N GLU A 233 -28.02 -6.73 -16.83
CA GLU A 233 -26.91 -5.98 -16.20
C GLU A 233 -25.66 -5.91 -17.08
N THR A 234 -25.32 -7.00 -17.77
CA THR A 234 -24.14 -7.07 -18.65
C THR A 234 -24.31 -6.21 -19.91
N ARG A 235 -25.52 -6.17 -20.49
CA ARG A 235 -25.85 -5.32 -21.66
C ARG A 235 -25.98 -3.83 -21.33
N ALA A 236 -26.47 -3.49 -20.13
CA ALA A 236 -26.62 -2.08 -19.72
C ALA A 236 -25.28 -1.33 -19.69
N ARG A 237 -24.18 -2.03 -19.39
CA ARG A 237 -22.83 -1.44 -19.33
C ARG A 237 -22.23 -1.12 -20.69
N GLU A 238 -22.60 -1.85 -21.74
CA GLU A 238 -22.14 -1.57 -23.11
C GLU A 238 -22.73 -0.26 -23.66
N CYS A 239 -23.88 0.18 -23.13
CA CYS A 239 -24.53 1.43 -23.53
C CYS A 239 -24.08 2.65 -22.69
N GLY A 240 -23.33 2.45 -21.59
CA GLY A 240 -23.00 3.48 -20.60
C GLY A 240 -22.07 4.60 -21.09
N VAL A 241 -21.21 4.32 -22.08
CA VAL A 241 -20.36 5.36 -22.71
C VAL A 241 -21.18 6.26 -23.65
N CYS A 242 -22.32 5.78 -24.16
CA CYS A 242 -23.19 6.54 -25.05
C CYS A 242 -24.39 7.21 -24.34
N ALA A 243 -24.91 6.62 -23.25
CA ALA A 243 -26.17 7.06 -22.65
C ALA A 243 -26.03 8.31 -21.73
N CYS A 244 -24.94 8.47 -20.96
CA CYS A 244 -24.80 9.64 -20.09
C CYS A 244 -24.27 10.90 -20.79
N ARG A 245 -23.58 10.80 -21.94
CA ARG A 245 -23.09 12.00 -22.65
C ARG A 245 -24.17 12.75 -23.43
N ARG A 246 -25.23 12.07 -23.90
CA ARG A 246 -26.34 12.75 -24.58
C ARG A 246 -27.33 13.41 -23.64
N ALA A 247 -27.51 12.89 -22.42
CA ALA A 247 -28.36 13.53 -21.41
C ALA A 247 -27.75 14.84 -20.88
N ALA A 248 -26.42 15.00 -20.92
CA ALA A 248 -25.75 16.25 -20.53
C ALA A 248 -25.59 17.26 -21.68
N SER A 249 -25.55 16.83 -22.95
CA SER A 249 -25.44 17.75 -24.11
C SER A 249 -26.78 18.27 -24.64
N ALA A 250 -27.92 17.65 -24.27
CA ALA A 250 -29.24 18.12 -24.72
C ALA A 250 -29.80 19.33 -23.93
N THR A 251 -29.12 19.76 -22.84
CA THR A 251 -29.63 20.83 -21.96
C THR A 251 -28.89 22.17 -22.12
N VAL A 252 -27.91 22.29 -23.04
CA VAL A 252 -27.03 23.49 -23.15
C VAL A 252 -27.27 24.32 -24.43
N HIS A 253 -28.32 24.04 -25.21
CA HIS A 253 -28.72 24.90 -26.34
C HIS A 253 -30.07 25.61 -26.14
N GLY A 254 -30.36 26.03 -24.91
CA GLY A 254 -31.33 27.08 -24.60
C GLY A 254 -30.61 28.41 -24.40
N ALA A 255 -30.45 29.18 -25.47
CA ALA A 255 -29.89 30.53 -25.45
C ALA A 255 -30.78 31.50 -24.66
N ALA A 256 -30.18 32.28 -23.77
CA ALA A 256 -30.70 33.57 -23.32
C ALA A 256 -29.53 34.58 -23.25
N PRO A 257 -29.65 35.79 -23.82
CA PRO A 257 -28.64 36.82 -23.71
C PRO A 257 -28.93 37.70 -22.49
N GLY A 258 -27.94 37.97 -21.63
CA GLY A 258 -28.10 38.91 -20.53
C GLY A 258 -26.87 39.03 -19.66
N GLY A 259 -26.26 40.22 -19.63
CA GLY A 259 -24.98 40.49 -18.99
C GLY A 259 -24.98 40.48 -17.46
N GLY A 260 -23.77 40.42 -16.89
CA GLY A 260 -23.57 40.63 -15.46
C GLY A 260 -22.21 40.14 -14.97
N ARG A 261 -21.28 41.05 -14.73
CA ARG A 261 -20.00 40.81 -14.06
C ARG A 261 -20.21 40.45 -12.59
N GLY A 262 -19.44 39.50 -12.05
CA GLY A 262 -19.11 39.50 -10.63
C GLY A 262 -18.82 38.12 -10.01
N GLY A 263 -17.65 38.01 -9.37
CA GLY A 263 -17.47 37.27 -8.11
C GLY A 263 -17.17 35.78 -8.21
N GLY A 264 -15.92 35.42 -7.90
CA GLY A 264 -15.49 34.04 -7.71
C GLY A 264 -16.11 33.38 -6.47
N GLY A 265 -16.32 32.07 -6.58
CA GLY A 265 -16.69 31.19 -5.48
C GLY A 265 -16.42 29.75 -5.89
N LEU A 266 -15.51 29.08 -5.15
CA LEU A 266 -15.21 27.66 -5.25
C LEU A 266 -16.50 26.83 -5.10
N HIS A 267 -16.74 25.92 -6.04
CA HIS A 267 -17.80 24.93 -5.94
C HIS A 267 -17.33 23.69 -5.15
N ASP A 268 -18.01 23.48 -4.03
CA ASP A 268 -18.07 22.26 -3.23
C ASP A 268 -19.00 21.25 -3.94
N CYS A 269 -18.46 20.09 -4.35
CA CYS A 269 -19.24 18.99 -4.91
C CYS A 269 -19.72 18.07 -3.78
N ARG A 270 -20.81 18.45 -3.12
CA ARG A 270 -21.60 17.50 -2.32
C ARG A 270 -22.51 16.69 -3.23
N VAL A 271 -22.15 15.42 -3.41
CA VAL A 271 -23.04 14.38 -3.93
C VAL A 271 -24.11 14.14 -2.87
N TYR A 272 -25.38 14.30 -3.27
CA TYR A 272 -26.55 13.92 -2.48
C TYR A 272 -26.58 12.39 -2.32
N GLU A 273 -26.57 11.93 -1.07
CA GLU A 273 -26.99 10.58 -0.69
C GLU A 273 -28.52 10.50 -0.79
N SER A 274 -29.03 9.83 -1.81
CA SER A 274 -30.41 9.36 -1.87
C SER A 274 -30.48 7.96 -1.27
N GLY A 275 -31.08 7.89 -0.08
CA GLY A 275 -31.36 6.66 0.64
C GLY A 275 -32.31 5.73 -0.12
N ALA A 276 -31.92 4.46 -0.19
CA ALA A 276 -32.84 3.35 -0.41
C ALA A 276 -33.00 2.62 0.92
N THR A 277 -34.04 2.97 1.68
CA THR A 277 -34.52 2.16 2.79
C THR A 277 -35.26 0.96 2.21
N CYS A 278 -34.71 -0.24 2.38
CA CYS A 278 -35.49 -1.46 2.22
C CYS A 278 -36.35 -1.64 3.47
N ASP A 279 -37.66 -1.47 3.30
CA ASP A 279 -38.68 -1.94 4.24
C ASP A 279 -38.43 -3.41 4.57
N ARG A 280 -38.14 -3.68 5.84
CA ARG A 280 -38.27 -5.00 6.45
C ARG A 280 -39.56 -4.97 7.26
N ASP A 281 -40.58 -5.61 6.73
CA ASP A 281 -41.77 -5.97 7.48
C ASP A 281 -41.37 -6.84 8.68
N GLU A 282 -41.53 -6.25 9.86
CA GLU A 282 -41.60 -6.94 11.14
C GLU A 282 -42.86 -7.81 11.16
N LYS A 283 -42.68 -9.13 11.27
CA LYS A 283 -43.69 -9.99 11.89
C LYS A 283 -43.09 -10.55 13.17
N GLY A 284 -43.60 -10.00 14.29
CA GLY A 284 -43.33 -10.47 15.63
C GLY A 284 -43.78 -11.92 15.83
N GLY A 285 -42.98 -12.66 16.58
CA GLY A 285 -43.30 -13.95 17.17
C GLY A 285 -42.98 -13.90 18.65
N ASP A 286 -44.03 -13.79 19.46
CA ASP A 286 -44.05 -13.96 20.91
C ASP A 286 -43.53 -15.35 21.29
N PHE A 287 -42.62 -15.42 22.27
CA PHE A 287 -42.36 -16.63 23.04
C PHE A 287 -42.34 -16.26 24.52
N GLY A 288 -43.42 -16.62 25.21
CA GLY A 288 -43.41 -16.97 26.62
C GLY A 288 -43.13 -18.46 26.80
#